data_AF-A0A7V6NZR4-F1
#
_entry.id   AF-A0A7V6NZR4-F1
#
_cell.length_a   1.000
_cell.length_b   1.000
_cell.length_c   1.000
_cell.angle_alpha   90.00
_cell.angle_beta   90.00
_cell.angle_gamma   90.00
#
_symmetry.space_group_name_H-M   'P 1'
#
loop_
_entity.id
_entity.type
_entity.pdbx_description
1 polymer ?
#
loop_
_entity_poly.entity_id
_entity_poly.type
_entity_poly.pdbx_seq_one_letter_code
_entity_poly.pdbx_strand_id
1 'polypeptide(L)'
;MLLFCDPFVPVIPVILPYIETGNRSLGNVLSSAEITQDRIFSNCLTLKKNSYLAFLGYHKGENVFTYPAYTKSAATDLLIQLRHIADYVIIDCTSHITADILSTVALEIADAVLRLGSCDLKGVSYFASQLPLLFERRFNPDRHIKILSNFRSSHPKAEIRECYGGTDFELPYVAELEEQYRTGRLLEVPATKEGRRFEDAMRAVLKEVFNE
;
A
#
# COMPACT_ATOMS: atom_id res chain seq x y z
N MET A 1 0.93 -3.68 10.96
CA MET A 1 -0.32 -2.94 10.67
C MET A 1 -0.34 -2.55 9.19
N LEU A 2 -1.50 -2.65 8.53
CA LEU A 2 -1.72 -2.16 7.17
C LEU A 2 -2.54 -0.86 7.23
N LEU A 3 -2.04 0.20 6.60
CA LEU A 3 -2.69 1.49 6.48
C LEU A 3 -3.04 1.75 5.02
N PHE A 4 -4.32 1.99 4.71
CA PHE A 4 -4.78 2.32 3.37
C PHE A 4 -5.14 3.80 3.27
N CYS A 5 -4.40 4.54 2.46
CA CYS A 5 -4.51 6.00 2.41
C CYS A 5 -5.63 6.52 1.51
N ASP A 6 -6.09 5.73 0.53
CA ASP A 6 -6.94 6.23 -0.55
C ASP A 6 -8.36 6.62 -0.07
N PRO A 7 -8.74 7.92 -0.13
CA PRO A 7 -10.07 8.39 0.25
C PRO A 7 -11.09 8.34 -0.91
N PHE A 8 -10.64 8.09 -2.15
CA PHE A 8 -11.49 7.98 -3.33
C PHE A 8 -11.98 6.57 -3.57
N VAL A 9 -11.12 5.58 -3.31
CA VAL A 9 -11.42 4.16 -3.42
C VAL A 9 -11.10 3.47 -2.09
N PRO A 10 -12.02 3.51 -1.11
CA PRO A 10 -11.84 2.81 0.16
C PRO A 10 -11.53 1.32 -0.07
N VAL A 11 -10.34 0.88 0.33
CA VAL A 11 -9.83 -0.48 0.06
C VAL A 11 -10.38 -1.53 1.04
N ILE A 12 -10.77 -1.12 2.25
CA ILE A 12 -11.26 -2.02 3.30
C ILE A 12 -12.39 -2.95 2.82
N PRO A 13 -13.44 -2.49 2.11
CA PRO A 13 -14.51 -3.35 1.62
C PRO A 13 -14.05 -4.37 0.56
N VAL A 14 -12.90 -4.16 -0.07
CA VAL A 14 -12.32 -5.06 -1.09
C VAL A 14 -11.48 -6.15 -0.44
N ILE A 15 -10.63 -5.77 0.53
CA ILE A 15 -9.72 -6.71 1.21
C ILE A 15 -10.44 -7.48 2.32
N LEU A 16 -11.40 -6.85 2.99
CA LEU A 16 -12.12 -7.39 4.15
C LEU A 16 -13.64 -7.39 3.92
N PRO A 17 -14.16 -8.00 2.83
CA PRO A 17 -15.56 -7.85 2.42
C PRO A 17 -16.58 -8.40 3.42
N TYR A 18 -16.17 -9.31 4.31
CA TYR A 18 -17.03 -9.97 5.29
C TYR A 18 -16.86 -9.44 6.72
N ILE A 19 -16.07 -8.37 6.92
CA ILE A 19 -15.87 -7.77 8.25
C ILE A 19 -16.86 -6.63 8.46
N GLU A 20 -17.59 -6.71 9.56
CA GLU A 20 -18.35 -5.57 10.08
C GLU A 20 -17.38 -4.52 10.62
N THR A 21 -17.29 -3.40 9.95
CA THR A 21 -16.43 -2.28 10.35
C THR A 21 -17.10 -1.38 11.39
N GLY A 22 -18.43 -1.30 11.39
CA GLY A 22 -19.16 -0.32 12.20
C GLY A 22 -18.75 1.10 11.83
N ASN A 23 -18.42 1.92 12.83
CA ASN A 23 -17.94 3.29 12.64
C ASN A 23 -16.40 3.38 12.67
N ARG A 24 -15.68 2.28 12.42
CA ARG A 24 -14.21 2.28 12.47
C ARG A 24 -13.63 2.74 11.14
N SER A 25 -12.93 3.87 11.15
CA SER A 25 -12.37 4.47 9.94
C SER A 25 -11.09 5.26 10.23
N LEU A 26 -10.18 5.28 9.25
CA LEU A 26 -9.05 6.20 9.22
C LEU A 26 -9.49 7.67 9.32
N GLY A 27 -10.63 8.02 8.72
CA GLY A 27 -11.15 9.38 8.76
C GLY A 27 -11.50 9.85 10.18
N ASN A 28 -12.00 8.95 11.04
CA ASN A 28 -12.25 9.25 12.45
C ASN A 28 -10.97 9.52 13.24
N VAL A 29 -9.83 8.95 12.82
CA VAL A 29 -8.53 9.21 13.45
C VAL A 29 -7.99 10.55 12.97
N LEU A 30 -7.95 10.79 11.66
CA LEU A 30 -7.36 12.00 11.07
C LEU A 30 -8.18 13.28 11.31
N SER A 31 -9.49 13.16 11.52
CA SER A 31 -10.37 14.30 11.86
C SER A 31 -10.37 14.65 13.35
N SER A 32 -9.61 13.92 14.15
CA SER A 32 -9.52 14.16 15.59
C SER A 32 -8.68 15.39 15.92
N ALA A 33 -8.98 16.04 17.05
CA ALA A 33 -8.15 17.12 17.58
C ALA A 33 -6.78 16.62 18.05
N GLU A 34 -6.72 15.37 18.53
CA GLU A 34 -5.51 14.71 19.01
C GLU A 34 -5.51 13.25 18.58
N ILE A 35 -4.40 12.82 17.95
CA ILE A 35 -4.21 11.45 17.48
C ILE A 35 -3.49 10.65 18.56
N THR A 36 -4.24 9.83 19.29
CA THR A 36 -3.74 8.96 20.35
C THR A 36 -3.74 7.50 19.93
N GLN A 37 -2.93 6.68 20.61
CA GLN A 37 -2.86 5.23 20.36
C GLN A 37 -4.23 4.56 20.58
N ASP A 38 -4.95 4.91 21.65
CA ASP A 38 -6.29 4.39 21.93
C ASP A 38 -7.30 4.72 20.82
N ARG A 39 -7.19 5.92 20.23
CA ARG A 39 -8.04 6.31 19.11
C ARG A 39 -7.72 5.53 17.84
N ILE A 40 -6.44 5.25 17.60
CA ILE A 40 -6.03 4.39 16.50
C ILE A 40 -6.57 2.97 16.72
N PHE A 41 -6.34 2.38 17.89
CA PHE A 41 -6.80 1.01 18.21
C PHE A 41 -8.32 0.85 18.08
N SER A 42 -9.09 1.80 18.62
CA SER A 42 -10.56 1.77 18.51
C SER A 42 -11.09 1.86 17.08
N ASN A 43 -10.30 2.38 16.14
CA ASN A 43 -10.63 2.47 14.71
C ASN A 43 -9.96 1.40 13.85
N CYS A 44 -9.14 0.52 14.42
CA CYS A 44 -8.54 -0.59 13.69
C CYS A 44 -9.51 -1.76 13.51
N LEU A 45 -9.31 -2.48 12.41
CA LEU A 45 -9.95 -3.75 12.12
C LEU A 45 -8.95 -4.88 12.34
N THR A 46 -9.40 -5.97 12.96
CA THR A 46 -8.59 -7.16 13.22
C THR A 46 -9.32 -8.41 12.75
N LEU A 47 -8.57 -9.48 12.50
CA LEU A 47 -9.11 -10.76 12.06
C LEU A 47 -9.28 -11.68 13.26
N LYS A 48 -10.45 -12.30 13.41
CA LYS A 48 -10.71 -13.26 14.50
C LYS A 48 -9.68 -14.39 14.56
N LYS A 49 -9.14 -14.80 13.40
CA LYS A 49 -8.19 -15.90 13.26
C LYS A 49 -6.73 -15.45 13.08
N ASN A 50 -6.44 -14.15 13.16
CA ASN A 50 -5.07 -13.64 13.05
C ASN A 50 -4.90 -12.40 13.95
N SER A 51 -4.22 -12.59 15.08
CA SER A 51 -3.95 -11.56 16.08
C SER A 51 -2.77 -10.64 15.75
N TYR A 52 -2.02 -10.94 14.68
CA TYR A 52 -0.80 -10.21 14.30
C TYR A 52 -1.07 -9.17 13.19
N LEU A 53 -2.26 -9.19 12.59
CA LEU A 53 -2.66 -8.26 11.53
C LEU A 53 -3.77 -7.33 12.00
N ALA A 54 -3.50 -6.04 11.87
CA ALA A 54 -4.45 -4.96 12.04
C ALA A 54 -4.50 -4.10 10.78
N PHE A 55 -5.69 -3.60 10.45
CA PHE A 55 -5.97 -2.82 9.25
C PHE A 55 -6.61 -1.49 9.66
N LEU A 56 -6.16 -0.40 9.04
CA LEU A 56 -6.73 0.94 9.20
C LEU A 56 -6.91 1.56 7.81
N GLY A 57 -8.10 2.06 7.53
CA GLY A 57 -8.42 2.66 6.25
C GLY A 57 -9.82 3.25 6.25
N TYR A 58 -10.20 3.88 5.15
CA TYR A 58 -11.56 4.35 4.95
C TYR A 58 -12.52 3.16 4.73
N HIS A 59 -13.75 3.32 5.18
CA HIS A 59 -14.82 2.34 5.08
C HIS A 59 -15.75 2.61 3.88
N LYS A 60 -16.62 1.64 3.57
CA LYS A 60 -17.60 1.70 2.49
C LYS A 60 -18.50 2.93 2.64
N GLY A 61 -18.64 3.70 1.57
CA GLY A 61 -19.51 4.87 1.49
C GLY A 61 -18.84 6.18 1.92
N GLU A 62 -17.65 6.11 2.50
CA GLU A 62 -16.84 7.29 2.79
C GLU A 62 -16.20 7.84 1.51
N ASN A 63 -15.97 9.14 1.50
CA ASN A 63 -15.36 9.88 0.40
C ASN A 63 -14.61 11.10 0.95
N VAL A 64 -13.96 11.85 0.04
CA VAL A 64 -13.15 13.04 0.37
C VAL A 64 -13.90 14.15 1.12
N PHE A 65 -15.24 14.16 1.12
CA PHE A 65 -16.07 15.13 1.83
C PHE A 65 -16.72 14.57 3.10
N THR A 66 -16.50 13.29 3.43
CA THR A 66 -17.06 12.68 4.64
C THR A 66 -16.43 13.25 5.92
N TYR A 67 -15.14 13.59 5.86
CA TYR A 67 -14.40 14.13 7.00
C TYR A 67 -13.81 15.50 6.67
N PRO A 68 -13.58 16.36 7.68
CA PRO A 68 -12.80 17.58 7.51
C PRO A 68 -11.40 17.27 6.95
N ALA A 69 -10.86 18.20 6.15
CA ALA A 69 -9.49 18.11 5.69
C ALA A 69 -8.52 18.11 6.88
N TYR A 70 -7.53 17.22 6.84
CA TYR A 70 -6.49 17.09 7.85
C TYR A 70 -5.19 17.72 7.37
N THR A 71 -4.30 18.05 8.30
CA THR A 71 -3.03 18.73 8.01
C THR A 71 -1.89 17.73 7.81
N LYS A 72 -0.78 18.22 7.25
CA LYS A 72 0.48 17.46 7.21
C LYS A 72 0.92 17.01 8.61
N SER A 73 0.76 17.86 9.63
CA SER A 73 1.11 17.50 11.01
C SER A 73 0.27 16.34 11.53
N ALA A 74 -1.05 16.33 11.29
CA ALA A 74 -1.92 15.23 11.69
C ALA A 74 -1.51 13.90 11.01
N ALA A 75 -1.16 13.94 9.73
CA ALA A 75 -0.64 12.76 9.03
C ALA A 75 0.69 12.27 9.63
N THR A 76 1.62 13.18 9.92
CA THR A 76 2.89 12.83 10.58
C THR A 76 2.65 12.24 11.97
N ASP A 77 1.79 12.85 12.77
CA ASP A 77 1.47 12.39 14.12
C ASP A 77 0.87 10.97 14.10
N LEU A 78 -0.05 10.70 13.17
CA LEU A 78 -0.56 9.34 12.95
C LEU A 78 0.58 8.36 12.70
N LEU A 79 1.45 8.63 11.73
CA LEU A 79 2.52 7.69 11.37
C LEU A 79 3.53 7.51 12.51
N ILE A 80 3.82 8.55 13.29
CA ILE A 80 4.65 8.43 14.50
C ILE A 80 3.97 7.51 15.52
N GLN A 81 2.68 7.69 15.81
CA GLN A 81 1.95 6.82 16.73
C GLN A 81 1.94 5.37 16.24
N LEU A 82 1.78 5.13 14.93
CA LEU A 82 1.83 3.80 14.35
C LEU A 82 3.16 3.08 14.62
N ARG A 83 4.29 3.80 14.58
CA ARG A 83 5.62 3.24 14.89
C ARG A 83 5.76 2.80 16.34
N HIS A 84 4.96 3.35 17.26
CA HIS A 84 5.00 2.96 18.66
C HIS A 84 4.12 1.74 18.99
N ILE A 85 3.17 1.39 18.12
CA ILE A 85 2.17 0.35 18.40
C ILE A 85 2.27 -0.88 17.50
N ALA A 86 3.07 -0.85 16.44
CA ALA A 86 3.25 -1.98 15.53
C ALA A 86 4.73 -2.14 15.16
N ASP A 87 5.19 -3.39 15.10
CA ASP A 87 6.56 -3.73 14.68
C ASP A 87 6.82 -3.33 13.23
N TYR A 88 5.81 -3.52 12.37
CA TYR A 88 5.85 -3.14 10.96
C TYR A 88 4.59 -2.38 10.57
N VAL A 89 4.75 -1.31 9.79
CA VAL A 89 3.67 -0.52 9.22
C VAL A 89 3.79 -0.56 7.70
N ILE A 90 2.84 -1.20 7.03
CA ILE A 90 2.75 -1.25 5.57
C ILE A 90 1.71 -0.21 5.14
N ILE A 91 2.12 0.75 4.32
CA ILE A 91 1.26 1.87 3.90
C ILE A 91 0.97 1.74 2.41
N ASP A 92 -0.30 1.50 2.08
CA ASP A 92 -0.79 1.49 0.70
C ASP A 92 -1.13 2.92 0.27
N CYS A 93 -0.21 3.50 -0.49
CA CYS A 93 -0.26 4.88 -0.96
C CYS A 93 -1.07 4.98 -2.25
N THR A 94 -1.76 6.11 -2.44
CA THR A 94 -2.42 6.38 -3.71
C THR A 94 -1.39 6.71 -4.81
N SER A 95 -1.77 6.44 -6.06
CA SER A 95 -0.98 6.86 -7.22
C SER A 95 -0.98 8.39 -7.42
N HIS A 96 -1.94 9.12 -6.85
CA HIS A 96 -2.00 10.59 -6.90
C HIS A 96 -1.31 11.21 -5.68
N ILE A 97 0.00 11.02 -5.57
CA ILE A 97 0.79 11.34 -4.37
C ILE A 97 0.57 12.79 -3.91
N THR A 98 0.59 13.76 -4.83
CA THR A 98 0.43 15.18 -4.49
C THR A 98 -0.97 15.58 -4.04
N ALA A 99 -1.98 14.75 -4.33
CA ALA A 99 -3.36 14.98 -3.94
C ALA A 99 -3.71 14.37 -2.57
N ASP A 100 -2.89 13.45 -2.07
CA ASP A 100 -3.09 12.80 -0.78
C ASP A 100 -1.95 13.10 0.19
N ILE A 101 -2.28 13.86 1.24
CA ILE A 101 -1.32 14.31 2.25
C ILE A 101 -0.69 13.11 2.95
N LEU A 102 -1.47 12.08 3.28
CA LEU A 102 -0.97 10.92 4.00
C LEU A 102 0.02 10.10 3.17
N SER A 103 -0.24 9.86 1.89
CA SER A 103 0.70 9.21 0.97
C SER A 103 1.97 10.04 0.79
N THR A 104 1.85 11.37 0.67
CA THR A 104 3.04 12.25 0.61
C THR A 104 3.90 12.11 1.87
N VAL A 105 3.31 12.21 3.05
CA VAL A 105 4.05 12.10 4.32
C VAL A 105 4.64 10.70 4.50
N ALA A 106 3.90 9.65 4.13
CA ALA A 106 4.38 8.28 4.17
C ALA A 106 5.67 8.10 3.36
N LEU A 107 5.72 8.60 2.12
CA LEU A 107 6.92 8.55 1.28
C LEU A 107 8.09 9.37 1.85
N GLU A 108 7.82 10.48 2.54
CA GLU A 108 8.88 11.30 3.15
C GLU A 108 9.58 10.61 4.33
N ILE A 109 8.89 9.72 5.06
CA ILE A 109 9.42 9.12 6.30
C ILE A 109 9.67 7.61 6.22
N ALA A 110 9.18 6.93 5.18
CA ALA A 110 9.28 5.48 5.05
C ALA A 110 10.73 4.99 5.08
N ASP A 111 10.97 3.87 5.77
CA ASP A 111 12.26 3.20 5.82
C ASP A 111 12.61 2.51 4.48
N ALA A 112 11.60 2.02 3.76
CA ALA A 112 11.70 1.48 2.41
C ALA A 112 10.42 1.80 1.62
N VAL A 113 10.55 2.00 0.30
CA VAL A 113 9.41 2.28 -0.59
C VAL A 113 9.38 1.25 -1.72
N LEU A 114 8.29 0.48 -1.83
CA LEU A 114 8.06 -0.41 -2.96
C LEU A 114 7.39 0.35 -4.11
N ARG A 115 8.11 0.54 -5.20
CA ARG A 115 7.60 1.23 -6.39
C ARG A 115 7.18 0.23 -7.46
N LEU A 116 5.88 -0.04 -7.53
CA LEU A 116 5.29 -1.01 -8.44
C LEU A 116 5.04 -0.42 -9.84
N GLY A 117 5.78 -0.88 -10.85
CA GLY A 117 5.58 -0.58 -12.26
C GLY A 117 4.75 -1.64 -12.96
N SER A 118 3.71 -1.25 -13.70
CA SER A 118 2.96 -2.19 -14.54
C SER A 118 3.68 -2.44 -15.87
N CYS A 119 3.49 -3.62 -16.45
CA CYS A 119 4.12 -3.96 -17.71
C CYS A 119 3.30 -3.48 -18.93
N ASP A 120 2.97 -2.19 -18.96
CA ASP A 120 2.16 -1.54 -20.01
C ASP A 120 2.56 -0.06 -20.22
N LEU A 121 2.10 0.54 -21.32
CA LEU A 121 2.44 1.92 -21.69
C LEU A 121 1.83 2.97 -20.75
N LYS A 122 0.73 2.67 -20.06
CA LYS A 122 0.09 3.59 -19.11
C LYS A 122 0.96 3.70 -17.85
N GLY A 123 1.47 2.59 -17.34
CA GLY A 123 2.43 2.55 -16.24
C GLY A 123 3.72 3.28 -16.59
N VAL A 124 4.25 3.07 -17.79
CA VAL A 124 5.43 3.81 -18.28
C VAL A 124 5.17 5.32 -18.31
N SER A 125 4.04 5.73 -18.90
CA SER A 125 3.65 7.14 -18.97
C SER A 125 3.47 7.78 -17.59
N TYR A 126 2.83 7.05 -16.66
CA TYR A 126 2.67 7.50 -15.28
C TYR A 126 4.03 7.76 -14.62
N PHE A 127 4.96 6.79 -14.63
CA PHE A 127 6.27 7.01 -14.01
C PHE A 127 7.10 8.05 -14.75
N ALA A 128 7.04 8.15 -16.08
CA ALA A 128 7.70 9.24 -16.79
C ALA A 128 7.25 10.62 -16.29
N SER A 129 5.97 10.76 -15.90
CA SER A 129 5.43 11.98 -15.31
C SER A 129 5.75 12.16 -13.82
N GLN A 130 5.71 11.09 -13.02
CA GLN A 130 5.84 11.17 -11.56
C GLN A 130 7.29 11.07 -11.07
N LEU A 131 8.19 10.45 -11.83
CA LEU A 131 9.59 10.26 -11.44
C LEU A 131 10.32 11.57 -11.10
N PRO A 132 10.20 12.66 -11.88
CA PRO A 132 10.83 13.93 -11.51
C PRO A 132 10.48 14.41 -10.11
N LEU A 133 9.22 14.19 -9.69
CA LEU A 133 8.75 14.51 -8.35
C LEU A 133 9.29 13.52 -7.31
N LEU A 134 9.24 12.21 -7.60
CA LEU A 134 9.73 11.17 -6.71
C LEU A 134 11.25 11.19 -6.49
N PHE A 135 12.02 11.82 -7.40
CA PHE A 135 13.46 12.04 -7.26
C PHE A 135 13.81 13.25 -6.38
N GLU A 136 12.83 14.05 -5.95
CA GLU A 136 13.09 15.09 -4.96
C GLU A 136 13.63 14.47 -3.66
N ARG A 137 14.67 15.08 -3.10
CA ARG A 137 15.37 14.56 -1.91
C ARG A 137 14.44 14.22 -0.74
N ARG A 138 13.34 14.95 -0.59
CA ARG A 138 12.36 14.72 0.49
C ARG A 138 11.71 13.34 0.44
N PHE A 139 11.64 12.69 -0.73
CA PHE A 139 11.04 11.36 -0.90
C PHE A 139 12.07 10.22 -0.80
N ASN A 140 13.32 10.53 -0.45
CA ASN A 140 14.39 9.56 -0.23
C ASN A 140 14.50 8.52 -1.37
N PRO A 141 14.79 8.94 -2.62
CA PRO A 141 14.80 8.05 -3.78
C PRO A 141 15.71 6.82 -3.61
N ASP A 142 16.76 6.93 -2.79
CA ASP A 142 17.68 5.82 -2.48
C ASP A 142 17.01 4.68 -1.68
N ARG A 143 15.83 4.91 -1.09
CA ARG A 143 15.03 3.90 -0.38
C ARG A 143 14.01 3.20 -1.28
N HIS A 144 13.96 3.54 -2.56
CA HIS A 144 12.93 3.03 -3.48
C HIS A 144 13.39 1.74 -4.15
N ILE A 145 12.67 0.66 -3.89
CA ILE A 145 12.83 -0.64 -4.52
C ILE A 145 11.86 -0.72 -5.69
N LYS A 146 12.41 -0.85 -6.90
CA LYS A 146 11.66 -0.85 -8.16
C LYS A 146 11.23 -2.26 -8.49
N ILE A 147 9.91 -2.47 -8.62
CA ILE A 147 9.35 -3.79 -8.90
C ILE A 147 8.53 -3.72 -10.19
N LEU A 148 8.87 -4.53 -11.18
CA LEU A 148 7.99 -4.76 -12.32
C LEU A 148 6.94 -5.79 -11.93
N SER A 149 5.68 -5.38 -11.86
CA SER A 149 4.60 -6.20 -11.33
C SER A 149 3.58 -6.59 -12.40
N ASN A 150 2.85 -7.68 -12.09
CA ASN A 150 1.69 -8.16 -12.84
C ASN A 150 1.94 -8.39 -14.34
N PHE A 151 3.16 -8.77 -14.72
CA PHE A 151 3.49 -9.01 -16.12
C PHE A 151 3.07 -10.42 -16.57
N ARG A 152 2.65 -10.53 -17.83
CA ARG A 152 2.36 -11.80 -18.50
C ARG A 152 3.53 -12.17 -19.41
N SER A 153 3.64 -13.44 -19.79
CA SER A 153 4.66 -13.91 -20.73
C SER A 153 4.59 -13.24 -22.10
N SER A 154 3.42 -12.73 -22.49
CA SER A 154 3.19 -12.01 -23.74
C SER A 154 3.62 -10.54 -23.72
N HIS A 155 3.98 -9.98 -22.56
CA HIS A 155 4.35 -8.57 -22.47
C HIS A 155 5.82 -8.32 -22.86
N PRO A 156 6.15 -7.14 -23.43
CA PRO A 156 7.52 -6.74 -23.76
C PRO A 156 8.30 -6.33 -22.50
N LYS A 157 8.60 -7.31 -21.65
CA LYS A 157 9.16 -7.10 -20.31
C LYS A 157 10.50 -6.38 -20.34
N ALA A 158 11.38 -6.73 -21.28
CA ALA A 158 12.74 -6.20 -21.35
C ALA A 158 12.72 -4.71 -21.70
N GLU A 159 11.91 -4.34 -22.68
CA GLU A 159 11.72 -2.98 -23.18
C GLU A 159 11.08 -2.09 -22.12
N ILE A 160 10.02 -2.57 -21.45
CA ILE A 160 9.37 -1.80 -20.38
C ILE A 160 10.31 -1.60 -19.18
N ARG A 161 11.10 -2.61 -18.82
CA ARG A 161 12.09 -2.47 -17.75
C ARG A 161 13.14 -1.40 -18.07
N GLU A 162 13.56 -1.30 -19.34
CA GLU A 162 14.47 -0.25 -19.78
C GLU A 162 13.84 1.14 -19.65
N CYS A 163 12.56 1.30 -20.01
CA CYS A 163 11.83 2.55 -19.80
C CYS A 163 11.77 2.99 -18.32
N TYR A 164 11.83 2.05 -17.38
CA TYR A 164 11.88 2.35 -15.94
C TYR A 164 13.29 2.64 -15.39
N GLY A 165 14.32 2.58 -16.22
CA GLY A 165 15.72 2.68 -15.77
C GLY A 165 16.15 1.46 -14.97
N GLY A 166 15.63 0.28 -15.33
CA GLY A 166 15.86 -0.98 -14.63
C GLY A 166 14.89 -1.21 -13.47
N THR A 167 14.73 -2.49 -13.09
CA THR A 167 13.92 -2.94 -11.94
C THR A 167 14.75 -3.86 -11.08
N ASP A 168 14.53 -3.82 -9.76
CA ASP A 168 15.27 -4.61 -8.77
C ASP A 168 14.62 -6.00 -8.60
N PHE A 169 13.29 -6.07 -8.68
CA PHE A 169 12.53 -7.31 -8.62
C PHE A 169 11.45 -7.39 -9.71
N GLU A 170 10.97 -8.61 -9.95
CA GLU A 170 9.94 -8.92 -10.93
C GLU A 170 8.88 -9.83 -10.28
N LEU A 171 7.61 -9.41 -10.33
CA LEU A 171 6.46 -10.17 -9.83
C LEU A 171 5.52 -10.54 -10.99
N PRO A 172 5.43 -11.82 -11.38
CA PRO A 172 4.61 -12.24 -12.51
C PRO A 172 3.11 -12.15 -12.18
N TYR A 173 2.28 -12.05 -13.23
CA TYR A 173 0.85 -12.31 -13.11
C TYR A 173 0.60 -13.74 -12.63
N VAL A 174 -0.33 -13.90 -11.69
CA VAL A 174 -0.81 -15.20 -11.20
C VAL A 174 -2.33 -15.22 -11.25
N ALA A 175 -2.90 -16.20 -11.97
CA ALA A 175 -4.34 -16.32 -12.14
C ALA A 175 -5.07 -16.58 -10.81
N GLU A 176 -4.46 -17.36 -9.91
CA GLU A 176 -5.01 -17.61 -8.57
C GLU A 176 -5.15 -16.31 -7.76
N LEU A 177 -4.15 -15.42 -7.78
CA LEU A 177 -4.20 -14.15 -7.06
C LEU A 177 -5.26 -13.20 -7.64
N GLU A 178 -5.41 -13.17 -8.97
CA GLU A 178 -6.47 -12.41 -9.62
C GLU A 178 -7.87 -12.93 -9.24
N GLU A 179 -8.03 -14.24 -9.16
CA GLU A 179 -9.28 -14.87 -8.72
C GLU A 179 -9.57 -14.60 -7.24
N GLN A 180 -8.56 -14.70 -6.38
CA GLN A 180 -8.66 -14.35 -4.96
C GLN A 180 -9.07 -12.88 -4.78
N TYR A 181 -8.50 -11.96 -5.57
CA TYR A 181 -8.92 -10.56 -5.61
C TYR A 181 -10.39 -10.41 -5.99
N ARG A 182 -10.82 -11.04 -7.09
CA ARG A 182 -12.20 -10.96 -7.57
C ARG A 182 -13.21 -11.55 -6.58
N THR A 183 -12.80 -12.55 -5.80
CA THR A 183 -13.68 -13.28 -4.88
C THR A 183 -13.53 -12.87 -3.42
N GLY A 184 -12.74 -11.83 -3.10
CA GLY A 184 -12.61 -11.34 -1.73
C GLY A 184 -11.80 -12.26 -0.81
N ARG A 185 -10.85 -13.01 -1.37
CA ARG A 185 -10.04 -14.05 -0.72
C ARG A 185 -8.53 -13.77 -0.75
N LEU A 186 -8.11 -12.50 -0.93
CA LEU A 186 -6.69 -12.13 -1.03
C LEU A 186 -5.82 -12.50 0.18
N LEU A 187 -6.44 -12.72 1.35
CA LEU A 187 -5.73 -13.12 2.57
C LEU A 187 -5.51 -14.64 2.66
N GLU A 188 -6.00 -15.42 1.70
CA GLU A 188 -5.75 -16.86 1.62
C GLU A 188 -4.37 -17.13 1.03
N VAL A 189 -3.64 -18.08 1.63
CA VAL A 189 -2.32 -18.50 1.13
C VAL A 189 -2.47 -19.15 -0.25
N PRO A 190 -1.73 -18.71 -1.28
CA PRO A 190 -1.79 -19.30 -2.61
C PRO A 190 -1.41 -20.79 -2.60
N ALA A 191 -2.19 -21.64 -3.28
CA ALA A 191 -2.00 -23.08 -3.30
C ALA A 191 -1.49 -23.61 -4.65
N THR A 192 -1.56 -22.80 -5.72
CA THR A 192 -1.05 -23.20 -7.04
C THR A 192 0.47 -23.21 -7.09
N LYS A 193 1.04 -23.84 -8.13
CA LYS A 193 2.49 -23.84 -8.37
C LYS A 193 2.99 -22.43 -8.68
N GLU A 194 2.20 -21.67 -9.44
CA GLU A 194 2.42 -20.28 -9.80
C GLU A 194 2.33 -19.37 -8.58
N GLY A 195 1.33 -19.60 -7.72
CA GLY A 195 1.18 -18.92 -6.44
C GLY A 195 2.40 -19.11 -5.53
N ARG A 196 2.88 -20.35 -5.35
CA ARG A 196 4.11 -20.61 -4.59
C ARG A 196 5.35 -19.92 -5.17
N ARG A 197 5.49 -19.91 -6.50
CA ARG A 197 6.60 -19.18 -7.17
C ARG A 197 6.52 -17.68 -6.93
N PHE A 198 5.31 -17.12 -6.88
CA PHE A 198 5.09 -15.72 -6.52
C PHE A 198 5.47 -15.46 -5.06
N GLU A 199 5.10 -16.35 -4.13
CA GLU A 199 5.54 -16.25 -2.74
C GLU A 199 7.07 -16.29 -2.62
N ASP A 200 7.76 -17.15 -3.38
CA ASP A 200 9.22 -17.19 -3.40
C ASP A 200 9.83 -15.87 -3.90
N ALA A 201 9.27 -15.28 -4.95
CA ALA A 201 9.69 -13.97 -5.45
C ALA A 201 9.42 -12.85 -4.42
N MET A 202 8.27 -12.89 -3.75
CA MET A 202 7.94 -11.97 -2.66
C MET A 202 8.90 -12.13 -1.48
N ARG A 203 9.31 -13.35 -1.12
CA ARG A 203 10.31 -13.57 -0.08
C ARG A 203 11.62 -12.86 -0.42
N ALA A 204 12.06 -12.86 -1.68
CA ALA A 204 13.24 -12.10 -2.09
C ALA A 204 13.07 -10.59 -1.88
N VAL A 205 11.90 -10.03 -2.19
CA VAL A 205 11.57 -8.62 -1.89
C VAL A 205 11.60 -8.35 -0.39
N LEU A 206 11.00 -9.23 0.43
CA LEU A 206 10.93 -9.05 1.88
C LEU A 206 12.32 -9.05 2.53
N LYS A 207 13.25 -9.88 2.03
CA LYS A 207 14.64 -9.89 2.50
C LYS A 207 15.33 -8.54 2.27
N GLU A 208 15.10 -7.92 1.11
CA GLU A 208 15.64 -6.58 0.82
C GLU A 208 15.00 -5.51 1.72
N VAL A 209 13.68 -5.57 1.91
CA VAL A 209 12.94 -4.59 2.72
C VAL A 209 13.34 -4.64 4.20
N PHE A 210 13.49 -5.85 4.75
CA PHE A 210 13.76 -6.04 6.18
C PHE A 210 15.24 -6.25 6.51
N ASN A 211 16.11 -6.44 5.50
CA ASN A 211 17.51 -6.83 5.66
C ASN A 211 17.68 -8.13 6.48
N GLU A 212 16.79 -9.11 6.27
CA GLU A 212 16.72 -10.42 6.95
C GLU A 212 16.94 -11.61 6.00
#